data_AF-A0A918WVU1-F1
#
_entry.id   AF-A0A918WVU1-F1
#
_cell.length_a   1.000
_cell.length_b   1.000
_cell.length_c   1.000
_cell.angle_alpha   90.00
_cell.angle_beta   90.00
_cell.angle_gamma   90.00
#
_symmetry.space_group_name_H-M   'P 1'
#
loop_
_entity.id
_entity.type
_entity.pdbx_description
1 polymer ?
#
loop_
_entity_poly.entity_id
_entity_poly.type
_entity_poly.pdbx_seq_one_letter_code
_entity_poly.pdbx_strand_id
1 'polypeptide(L)'
;MVGDVAPGACGVAELSRVTGPQLTRLTENSPWVLAHKVPPPPKPHYLDADYISMGERTVTDPARYKVLDEAAQARHFAIQWDKIVEEWKADAGKSHDALSTPESAGLWGEAKGTYKESHTQMGELTEEFGEKAAEHHFVAERYPDFERQPLIGPRNGNDQFDQMWAHKDGRVVVIEAKSNFRTELGARNLADGRRASQGSREYFDDIRRCLKERGEFKALKALEEAIEAKKLEYIVVKGEKNAGTYTGLRYRRFDISKGTLP
;
A
#
# COMPACT_ATOMS: atom_id res chain seq x y z
N MET A 1 27.32 31.80 1.84
CA MET A 1 27.56 30.44 1.33
C MET A 1 26.22 29.74 1.30
N VAL A 2 25.75 29.46 0.09
CA VAL A 2 24.46 28.82 -0.19
C VAL A 2 24.58 27.37 0.30
N GLY A 3 23.80 27.00 1.31
CA GLY A 3 23.68 25.62 1.73
C GLY A 3 22.68 24.94 0.80
N ASP A 4 23.19 24.10 -0.11
CA ASP A 4 22.36 23.16 -0.86
C ASP A 4 21.65 22.24 0.14
N VAL A 5 20.33 22.40 0.24
CA VAL A 5 19.47 21.47 0.96
C VAL A 5 19.20 20.30 0.00
N ALA A 6 19.73 19.13 0.33
CA ALA A 6 19.49 17.92 -0.44
C ALA A 6 17.97 17.65 -0.51
N PRO A 7 17.40 17.37 -1.71
CA PRO A 7 16.01 16.96 -1.81
C PRO A 7 15.81 15.67 -1.01
N GLY A 8 14.69 15.57 -0.30
CA GLY A 8 14.33 14.39 0.50
C GLY A 8 14.53 13.12 -0.32
N ALA A 9 15.54 12.32 0.07
CA ALA A 9 16.00 11.19 -0.71
C ALA A 9 14.93 10.11 -0.76
N CYS A 10 14.59 9.64 -1.97
CA CYS A 10 13.87 8.40 -2.11
C CYS A 10 14.78 7.29 -1.55
N GLY A 11 14.39 6.68 -0.42
CA GLY A 11 15.15 5.60 0.20
C GLY A 11 15.91 5.92 1.49
N VAL A 12 15.62 7.00 2.23
CA VAL A 12 16.00 6.99 3.66
C VAL A 12 15.07 6.03 4.38
N ALA A 13 15.54 4.80 4.58
CA ALA A 13 14.95 3.88 5.53
C ALA A 13 14.94 4.56 6.91
N GLU A 14 13.80 5.10 7.34
CA GLU A 14 13.56 5.30 8.76
C GLU A 14 13.43 3.91 9.41
N LEU A 15 14.58 3.34 9.77
CA LEU A 15 14.65 2.37 10.86
C LEU A 15 14.36 3.11 12.17
N SER A 16 13.09 3.44 12.42
CA SER A 16 12.63 3.71 13.77
C SER A 16 11.41 2.82 14.06
N ARG A 17 11.68 1.59 14.49
CA ARG A 17 10.72 0.74 15.22
C ARG A 17 10.53 1.28 16.65
N VAL A 18 10.27 2.58 16.77
CA VAL A 18 9.92 3.25 18.02
C VAL A 18 8.51 3.79 17.82
N THR A 19 7.54 3.19 18.51
CA THR A 19 6.15 3.68 18.59
C THR A 19 6.10 4.95 19.44
N GLY A 20 6.78 6.00 18.96
CA GLY A 20 6.57 7.38 19.37
C GLY A 20 5.53 8.04 18.46
N PRO A 21 4.96 9.18 18.86
CA PRO A 21 4.11 9.95 17.97
C PRO A 21 4.85 10.29 16.67
N GLN A 22 4.35 9.79 15.54
CA GLN A 22 4.84 10.16 14.22
C GLN A 22 4.62 11.66 14.01
N LEU A 23 5.69 12.42 13.79
CA LEU A 23 5.64 13.86 13.54
C LEU A 23 5.88 14.14 12.06
N THR A 24 5.21 15.16 11.53
CA THR A 24 5.37 15.64 10.15
C THR A 24 5.29 17.16 10.12
N ARG A 25 5.66 17.78 8.99
CA ARG A 25 5.55 19.22 8.75
C ARG A 25 4.86 19.43 7.41
N LEU A 26 3.93 20.39 7.35
CA LEU A 26 3.19 20.74 6.13
C LEU A 26 4.06 21.44 5.07
N THR A 27 5.12 22.11 5.50
CA THR A 27 6.16 22.74 4.68
C THR A 27 7.45 22.79 5.49
N GLU A 28 8.58 23.08 4.86
CA GLU A 28 9.89 23.25 5.52
C GLU A 28 9.89 24.31 6.62
N ASN A 29 8.94 25.26 6.58
CA ASN A 29 8.78 26.33 7.56
C ASN A 29 7.61 26.12 8.54
N SER A 30 6.84 25.03 8.39
CA SER A 30 5.70 24.74 9.28
C SER A 30 6.16 24.15 10.62
N PRO A 31 5.41 24.33 11.72
CA PRO A 31 5.68 23.60 12.96
C PRO A 31 5.50 22.09 12.76
N TRP A 32 6.23 21.30 13.54
CA TRP A 32 6.00 19.85 13.64
C TRP A 32 4.61 19.58 14.22
N VAL A 33 3.85 18.71 13.56
CA VAL A 33 2.51 18.30 13.96
C VAL A 33 2.43 16.78 13.98
N LEU A 34 1.54 16.24 14.81
CA LEU A 34 1.24 14.81 14.83
C LEU A 34 0.71 14.39 13.46
N ALA A 35 1.25 13.31 12.88
CA ALA A 35 0.90 12.84 11.55
C ALA A 35 -0.61 12.61 11.37
N HIS A 36 -1.29 12.10 12.42
CA HIS A 36 -2.74 11.88 12.41
C HIS A 36 -3.57 13.17 12.52
N LYS A 37 -2.98 14.29 12.92
CA LYS A 37 -3.65 15.61 12.98
C LYS A 37 -3.51 16.40 11.68
N VAL A 38 -2.71 15.91 10.74
CA VAL A 38 -2.57 16.56 9.45
C VAL A 38 -3.78 16.25 8.61
N PRO A 39 -4.43 17.27 8.00
CA PRO A 39 -5.52 17.04 7.08
C PRO A 39 -5.13 15.99 6.03
N PRO A 40 -6.06 15.10 5.64
CA PRO A 40 -5.81 14.17 4.56
C PRO A 40 -5.50 14.97 3.28
N PRO A 41 -4.61 14.46 2.40
CA PRO A 41 -4.41 15.08 1.11
C PRO A 41 -5.72 15.11 0.30
N PRO A 42 -5.83 15.99 -0.69
CA PRO A 42 -6.94 15.96 -1.64
C PRO A 42 -7.13 14.55 -2.24
N LYS A 43 -8.39 14.16 -2.42
CA LYS A 43 -8.72 12.87 -3.05
C LYS A 43 -8.32 12.90 -4.53
N PRO A 44 -7.86 11.76 -5.09
CA PRO A 44 -7.53 11.68 -6.50
C PRO A 44 -8.78 11.81 -7.37
N HIS A 45 -8.57 12.20 -8.63
CA HIS A 45 -9.59 12.14 -9.66
C HIS A 45 -9.70 10.71 -10.21
N TYR A 46 -10.87 10.37 -10.74
CA TYR A 46 -11.15 9.05 -11.30
C TYR A 46 -11.80 9.17 -12.67
N LEU A 47 -11.46 8.24 -13.55
CA LEU A 47 -12.11 8.09 -14.86
C LEU A 47 -13.47 7.41 -14.72
N ASP A 48 -13.60 6.50 -13.75
CA ASP A 48 -14.85 5.80 -13.46
C ASP A 48 -15.67 6.56 -12.41
N ALA A 49 -16.99 6.61 -12.59
CA ALA A 49 -17.90 7.24 -11.63
C ALA A 49 -17.89 6.55 -10.26
N ASP A 50 -17.79 5.23 -10.25
CA ASP A 50 -17.79 4.37 -9.07
C ASP A 50 -16.82 3.19 -9.22
N TYR A 51 -16.63 2.44 -8.14
CA TYR A 51 -15.90 1.18 -8.17
C TYR A 51 -16.63 0.12 -9.00
N ILE A 52 -15.90 -0.55 -9.86
CA ILE A 52 -16.40 -1.66 -10.68
C ILE A 52 -16.11 -2.97 -9.95
N SER A 53 -17.12 -3.82 -9.78
CA SER A 53 -17.01 -5.08 -9.05
C SER A 53 -16.71 -6.24 -9.99
N MET A 54 -15.81 -7.12 -9.59
CA MET A 54 -15.51 -8.40 -10.22
C MET A 54 -15.67 -9.51 -9.18
N GLY A 55 -16.74 -10.28 -9.29
CA GLY A 55 -17.04 -11.38 -8.36
C GLY A 55 -16.05 -12.53 -8.52
N GLU A 56 -16.02 -13.42 -7.53
CA GLU A 56 -15.14 -14.60 -7.52
C GLU A 56 -15.29 -15.49 -8.76
N ARG A 57 -16.51 -15.56 -9.33
CA ARG A 57 -16.82 -16.36 -10.52
C ARG A 57 -16.23 -15.81 -11.82
N THR A 58 -15.69 -14.59 -11.81
CA THR A 58 -15.00 -14.04 -12.99
C THR A 58 -13.55 -14.51 -13.10
N VAL A 59 -13.04 -15.26 -12.12
CA VAL A 59 -11.76 -15.97 -12.23
C VAL A 59 -11.95 -17.20 -13.12
N THR A 60 -11.37 -17.17 -14.32
CA THR A 60 -11.59 -18.20 -15.35
C THR A 60 -10.72 -19.45 -15.17
N ASP A 61 -9.62 -19.33 -14.42
CA ASP A 61 -8.68 -20.41 -14.17
C ASP A 61 -8.80 -20.96 -12.74
N PRO A 62 -9.16 -22.24 -12.56
CA PRO A 62 -9.26 -22.88 -11.24
C PRO A 62 -7.96 -22.84 -10.42
N ALA A 63 -6.79 -22.88 -11.06
CA ALA A 63 -5.51 -22.81 -10.36
C ALA A 63 -5.29 -21.42 -9.75
N ARG A 64 -5.64 -20.35 -10.48
CA ARG A 64 -5.62 -18.97 -9.96
C ARG A 64 -6.65 -18.77 -8.85
N TYR A 65 -7.84 -19.34 -9.01
CA TYR A 65 -8.87 -19.29 -7.95
C TYR A 65 -8.35 -19.90 -6.64
N LYS A 66 -7.67 -21.05 -6.71
CA LYS A 66 -7.08 -21.70 -5.53
C LYS A 66 -6.05 -20.80 -4.83
N VAL A 67 -5.17 -20.13 -5.59
CA VAL A 67 -4.19 -19.19 -5.03
C VAL A 67 -4.87 -18.02 -4.29
N LEU A 68 -5.96 -17.50 -4.86
CA LEU A 68 -6.73 -16.41 -4.25
C LEU A 68 -7.46 -16.86 -2.98
N ASP A 69 -8.01 -18.08 -2.97
CA ASP A 69 -8.72 -18.65 -1.84
C ASP A 69 -7.77 -18.94 -0.67
N GLU A 70 -6.60 -19.52 -0.95
CA GLU A 70 -5.53 -19.73 0.05
C GLU A 70 -5.06 -18.40 0.65
N ALA A 71 -4.89 -17.36 -0.16
CA ALA A 71 -4.51 -16.02 0.32
C ALA A 71 -5.61 -15.38 1.18
N ALA A 72 -6.89 -15.55 0.81
CA ALA A 72 -8.02 -15.10 1.62
C ALA A 72 -8.06 -15.81 2.97
N GLN A 73 -7.82 -17.12 2.99
CA GLN A 73 -7.76 -17.93 4.20
C GLN A 73 -6.61 -17.52 5.11
N ALA A 74 -5.40 -17.41 4.58
CA ALA A 74 -4.21 -17.00 5.34
C ALA A 74 -4.39 -15.63 6.00
N ARG A 75 -4.88 -14.65 5.23
CA ARG A 75 -5.23 -13.32 5.75
C ARG A 75 -6.28 -13.40 6.86
N HIS A 76 -7.35 -14.18 6.65
CA HIS A 76 -8.41 -14.31 7.65
C HIS A 76 -7.87 -14.81 8.99
N PHE A 77 -7.07 -15.88 8.96
CA PHE A 77 -6.46 -16.43 10.17
C PHE A 77 -5.50 -15.46 10.83
N ALA A 78 -4.68 -14.75 10.06
CA ALA A 78 -3.76 -13.75 10.60
C ALA A 78 -4.48 -12.62 11.32
N ILE A 79 -5.60 -12.13 10.75
CA ILE A 79 -6.44 -11.10 11.39
C ILE A 79 -7.10 -11.64 12.68
N GLN A 80 -7.57 -12.89 12.70
CA GLN A 80 -8.14 -13.46 13.92
C GLN A 80 -7.07 -13.62 15.01
N TRP A 81 -5.89 -14.12 14.62
CA TRP A 81 -4.76 -14.29 15.53
C TRP A 81 -4.32 -12.95 16.13
N ASP A 82 -4.13 -11.92 15.30
CA ASP A 82 -3.72 -10.59 15.78
C ASP A 82 -4.69 -10.02 16.80
N LYS A 83 -6.01 -10.19 16.60
CA LYS A 83 -7.04 -9.75 17.55
C LYS A 83 -6.94 -10.47 18.89
N ILE A 84 -6.78 -11.80 18.88
CA ILE A 84 -6.64 -12.58 20.11
C ILE A 84 -5.40 -12.13 20.90
N VAL A 85 -4.29 -11.89 20.20
CA VAL A 85 -3.05 -11.44 20.82
C VAL A 85 -3.13 -9.98 21.29
N GLU A 86 -3.86 -9.12 20.58
CA GLU A 86 -4.15 -7.75 21.01
C GLU A 86 -4.92 -7.73 22.33
N GLU A 87 -5.96 -8.56 22.45
CA GLU A 87 -6.76 -8.74 23.66
C GLU A 87 -5.89 -9.27 24.81
N TRP A 88 -5.08 -10.30 24.55
CA TRP A 88 -4.13 -10.82 25.55
C TRP A 88 -3.13 -9.77 26.03
N LYS A 89 -2.56 -8.97 25.12
CA LYS A 89 -1.67 -7.85 25.47
C LYS A 89 -2.37 -6.83 26.36
N ALA A 90 -3.63 -6.50 26.06
CA ALA A 90 -4.41 -5.55 26.85
C ALA A 90 -4.68 -6.09 28.26
N ASP A 91 -5.09 -7.35 28.39
CA ASP A 91 -5.41 -7.96 29.68
C ASP A 91 -4.18 -8.24 30.53
N ALA A 92 -3.05 -8.64 29.91
CA ALA A 92 -1.77 -8.73 30.60
C ALA A 92 -1.29 -7.36 31.10
N GLY A 93 -1.51 -6.29 30.31
CA GLY A 93 -1.23 -4.91 30.72
C GLY A 93 -2.05 -4.50 31.95
N LYS A 94 -3.37 -4.71 31.93
CA LYS A 94 -4.24 -4.43 33.10
C LYS A 94 -3.80 -5.22 34.33
N SER A 95 -3.42 -6.48 34.17
CA SER A 95 -2.97 -7.34 35.26
C SER A 95 -1.65 -6.84 35.86
N HIS A 96 -0.72 -6.38 35.02
CA HIS A 96 0.53 -5.78 35.47
C HIS A 96 0.29 -4.46 36.22
N ASP A 97 -0.59 -3.60 35.70
CA ASP A 97 -0.97 -2.34 36.36
C ASP A 97 -1.57 -2.59 37.76
N ALA A 98 -2.35 -3.66 37.91
CA ALA A 98 -2.98 -4.02 39.19
C ALA A 98 -2.02 -4.69 40.19
N LEU A 99 -1.14 -5.58 39.72
CA LEU A 99 -0.33 -6.45 40.59
C LEU A 99 1.09 -5.95 40.81
N SER A 100 1.70 -5.32 39.81
CA SER A 100 3.08 -4.80 39.84
C SER A 100 4.14 -5.83 40.29
N THR A 101 3.94 -7.12 40.01
CA THR A 101 4.91 -8.18 40.35
C THR A 101 5.83 -8.53 39.17
N PRO A 102 7.00 -9.14 39.41
CA PRO A 102 7.89 -9.63 38.36
C PRO A 102 7.20 -10.59 37.38
N GLU A 103 6.30 -11.46 37.86
CA GLU A 103 5.56 -12.42 37.03
C GLU A 103 4.59 -11.68 36.10
N SER A 104 3.85 -10.69 36.63
CA SER A 104 2.93 -9.87 35.82
C SER A 104 3.68 -9.04 34.77
N ALA A 105 4.88 -8.56 35.10
CA ALA A 105 5.75 -7.83 34.17
C ALA A 105 6.27 -8.75 33.06
N GLY A 106 6.66 -9.99 33.40
CA GLY A 106 7.08 -11.01 32.44
C GLY A 106 6.00 -11.35 31.44
N LEU A 107 4.78 -11.64 31.91
CA LEU A 107 3.63 -11.94 31.07
C LEU A 107 3.28 -10.79 30.12
N TRP A 108 3.30 -9.55 30.62
CA TRP A 108 3.04 -8.38 29.77
C TRP A 108 4.16 -8.17 28.72
N GLY A 109 5.40 -8.44 29.09
CA GLY A 109 6.54 -8.46 28.16
C GLY A 109 6.36 -9.45 27.02
N GLU A 110 5.99 -10.69 27.35
CA GLU A 110 5.70 -11.75 26.37
C GLU A 110 4.55 -11.35 25.44
N ALA A 111 3.42 -10.92 26.00
CA ALA A 111 2.26 -10.53 25.20
C ALA A 111 2.55 -9.36 24.25
N LYS A 112 3.38 -8.39 24.66
CA LYS A 112 3.86 -7.31 23.76
C LYS A 112 4.74 -7.85 22.63
N GLY A 113 5.61 -8.81 22.93
CA GLY A 113 6.47 -9.48 21.95
C GLY A 113 5.63 -10.21 20.90
N THR A 114 4.73 -11.08 21.35
CA THR A 114 3.83 -11.84 20.46
C THR A 114 2.93 -10.92 19.65
N TYR A 115 2.39 -9.84 20.24
CA TYR A 115 1.57 -8.87 19.50
C TYR A 115 2.34 -8.21 18.37
N LYS A 116 3.61 -7.86 18.59
CA LYS A 116 4.45 -7.28 17.54
C LYS A 116 4.63 -8.24 16.36
N GLU A 117 4.85 -9.52 16.65
CA GLU A 117 5.00 -10.57 15.63
C GLU A 117 3.69 -10.83 14.88
N SER A 118 2.58 -11.01 15.61
CA SER A 118 1.25 -11.21 15.02
C SER A 118 0.84 -10.04 14.13
N HIS A 119 1.09 -8.81 14.58
CA HIS A 119 0.68 -7.61 13.86
C HIS A 119 1.50 -7.41 12.59
N THR A 120 2.79 -7.75 12.64
CA THR A 120 3.66 -7.74 11.46
C THR A 120 3.17 -8.76 10.43
N GLN A 121 2.95 -10.01 10.84
CA GLN A 121 2.48 -11.07 9.96
C GLN A 121 1.09 -10.77 9.39
N MET A 122 0.18 -10.19 10.19
CA MET A 122 -1.14 -9.76 9.75
C MET A 122 -1.04 -8.69 8.67
N GLY A 123 -0.13 -7.72 8.82
CA GLY A 123 0.15 -6.71 7.79
C GLY A 123 0.62 -7.34 6.48
N GLU A 124 1.64 -8.18 6.54
CA GLU A 124 2.23 -8.87 5.37
C GLU A 124 1.20 -9.70 4.60
N LEU A 125 0.43 -10.56 5.30
CA LEU A 125 -0.60 -11.41 4.67
C LEU A 125 -1.79 -10.59 4.15
N THR A 126 -2.04 -9.44 4.75
CA THR A 126 -3.06 -8.50 4.27
C THR A 126 -2.62 -7.84 2.97
N GLU A 127 -1.38 -7.37 2.89
CA GLU A 127 -0.79 -6.81 1.66
C GLU A 127 -0.73 -7.85 0.55
N GLU A 128 -0.22 -9.05 0.85
CA GLU A 128 -0.13 -10.17 -0.09
C GLU A 128 -1.50 -10.52 -0.69
N PHE A 129 -2.56 -10.56 0.12
CA PHE A 129 -3.92 -10.79 -0.38
C PHE A 129 -4.34 -9.74 -1.43
N GLY A 130 -4.05 -8.46 -1.18
CA GLY A 130 -4.34 -7.38 -2.13
C GLY A 130 -3.58 -7.56 -3.43
N GLU A 131 -2.28 -7.82 -3.37
CA GLU A 131 -1.43 -8.04 -4.55
C GLU A 131 -1.84 -9.28 -5.35
N LYS A 132 -2.17 -10.39 -4.68
CA LYS A 132 -2.66 -11.59 -5.35
C LYS A 132 -4.00 -11.36 -6.04
N ALA A 133 -4.91 -10.60 -5.42
CA ALA A 133 -6.15 -10.21 -6.07
C ALA A 133 -5.91 -9.36 -7.32
N ALA A 134 -4.95 -8.44 -7.27
CA ALA A 134 -4.53 -7.66 -8.44
C ALA A 134 -3.94 -8.54 -9.55
N GLU A 135 -2.99 -9.42 -9.22
CA GLU A 135 -2.27 -10.24 -10.19
C GLU A 135 -3.14 -11.38 -10.76
N HIS A 136 -3.65 -12.24 -9.88
CA HIS A 136 -4.29 -13.50 -10.28
C HIS A 136 -5.77 -13.37 -10.66
N HIS A 137 -6.38 -12.22 -10.42
CA HIS A 137 -7.75 -11.93 -10.87
C HIS A 137 -7.80 -10.71 -11.79
N PHE A 138 -7.42 -9.52 -11.33
CA PHE A 138 -7.62 -8.33 -12.15
C PHE A 138 -6.75 -8.34 -13.43
N VAL A 139 -5.43 -8.50 -13.29
CA VAL A 139 -4.49 -8.52 -14.42
C VAL A 139 -4.71 -9.74 -15.28
N ALA A 140 -4.78 -10.93 -14.69
CA ALA A 140 -4.94 -12.17 -15.44
C ALA A 140 -6.20 -12.19 -16.33
N GLU A 141 -7.32 -11.60 -15.88
CA GLU A 141 -8.55 -11.58 -16.69
C GLU A 141 -8.62 -10.39 -17.67
N ARG A 142 -7.96 -9.27 -17.37
CA ARG A 142 -8.06 -8.03 -18.20
C ARG A 142 -6.89 -7.80 -19.13
N TYR A 143 -5.72 -8.31 -18.76
CA TYR A 143 -4.43 -8.05 -19.39
C TYR A 143 -3.59 -9.35 -19.49
N PRO A 144 -4.14 -10.45 -20.02
CA PRO A 144 -3.48 -11.76 -20.01
C PRO A 144 -2.13 -11.80 -20.73
N ASP A 145 -1.92 -10.91 -21.70
CA ASP A 145 -0.69 -10.83 -22.49
C ASP A 145 0.32 -9.79 -21.95
N PHE A 146 0.05 -9.17 -20.80
CA PHE A 146 0.96 -8.20 -20.18
C PHE A 146 2.03 -8.91 -19.33
N GLU A 147 3.23 -8.35 -19.33
CA GLU A 147 4.37 -8.85 -18.57
C GLU A 147 4.64 -7.96 -17.35
N ARG A 148 4.78 -8.58 -16.18
CA ARG A 148 5.12 -7.88 -14.93
C ARG A 148 6.50 -7.26 -15.07
N GLN A 149 6.59 -5.97 -14.79
CA GLN A 149 7.86 -5.26 -14.72
C GLN A 149 8.42 -5.39 -13.30
N PRO A 150 9.68 -5.83 -13.15
CA PRO A 150 10.31 -5.90 -11.84
C PRO A 150 10.53 -4.48 -11.31
N LEU A 151 10.10 -4.24 -10.07
CA LEU A 151 10.37 -3.01 -9.33
C LEU A 151 11.31 -3.34 -8.16
N ILE A 152 12.39 -2.57 -8.01
CA ILE A 152 13.45 -2.83 -7.00
C ILE A 152 13.09 -2.21 -5.63
N GLY A 153 11.98 -1.48 -5.54
CA GLY A 153 11.67 -0.53 -4.47
C GLY A 153 11.88 -1.05 -3.03
N PRO A 154 11.90 -0.13 -2.05
CA PRO A 154 12.35 -0.45 -0.70
C PRO A 154 11.49 -1.54 -0.04
N ARG A 155 12.11 -2.34 0.84
CA ARG A 155 11.46 -3.47 1.53
C ARG A 155 10.20 -3.10 2.32
N ASN A 156 10.00 -1.83 2.63
CA ASN A 156 8.84 -1.34 3.39
C ASN A 156 7.65 -0.92 2.49
N GLY A 157 7.71 -1.17 1.17
CA GLY A 157 6.60 -0.86 0.25
C GLY A 157 6.44 0.62 -0.11
N ASN A 158 7.14 1.53 0.56
CA ASN A 158 7.07 2.96 0.26
C ASN A 158 7.76 3.29 -1.08
N ASP A 159 7.45 4.46 -1.65
CA ASP A 159 8.16 5.02 -2.81
C ASP A 159 8.16 4.15 -4.09
N GLN A 160 7.23 3.21 -4.20
CA GLN A 160 6.99 2.39 -5.40
C GLN A 160 5.50 2.18 -5.66
N PHE A 161 5.18 1.72 -6.86
CA PHE A 161 3.86 1.17 -7.16
C PHE A 161 3.79 -0.27 -6.65
N ASP A 162 2.61 -0.74 -6.25
CA ASP A 162 2.45 -2.14 -5.82
C ASP A 162 2.73 -3.09 -7.00
N GLN A 163 2.24 -2.75 -8.22
CA GLN A 163 2.58 -3.49 -9.44
C GLN A 163 2.67 -2.60 -10.67
N MET A 164 3.53 -2.99 -11.63
CA MET A 164 3.59 -2.42 -12.97
C MET A 164 3.63 -3.55 -14.00
N TRP A 165 2.84 -3.42 -15.05
CA TRP A 165 2.70 -4.39 -16.12
C TRP A 165 2.84 -3.69 -17.47
N ALA A 166 3.57 -4.28 -18.41
CA ALA A 166 3.78 -3.70 -19.74
C ALA A 166 3.45 -4.71 -20.83
N HIS A 167 2.96 -4.23 -21.96
CA HIS A 167 2.70 -5.02 -23.14
C HIS A 167 3.58 -4.55 -24.30
N LYS A 168 3.91 -5.47 -25.21
CA LYS A 168 4.80 -5.23 -26.36
C LYS A 168 4.35 -4.11 -27.31
N ASP A 169 3.08 -3.70 -27.26
CA ASP A 169 2.53 -2.58 -28.05
C ASP A 169 2.66 -1.21 -27.37
N GLY A 170 3.36 -1.13 -26.24
CA GLY A 170 3.62 0.09 -25.48
C GLY A 170 2.51 0.47 -24.50
N ARG A 171 1.51 -0.38 -24.26
CA ARG A 171 0.57 -0.20 -23.15
C ARG A 171 1.22 -0.54 -21.81
N VAL A 172 0.86 0.24 -20.80
CA VAL A 172 1.31 0.04 -19.42
C VAL A 172 0.13 0.12 -18.47
N VAL A 173 0.09 -0.79 -17.50
CA VAL A 173 -0.87 -0.78 -16.40
C VAL A 173 -0.09 -0.67 -15.09
N VAL A 174 -0.43 0.31 -14.27
CA VAL A 174 0.09 0.49 -12.91
C VAL A 174 -1.03 0.22 -11.93
N ILE A 175 -0.73 -0.52 -10.86
CA ILE A 175 -1.72 -0.95 -9.87
C ILE A 175 -1.31 -0.50 -8.47
N GLU A 176 -2.27 0.09 -7.76
CA GLU A 176 -2.32 0.16 -6.30
C GLU A 176 -3.23 -0.96 -5.78
N ALA A 177 -2.70 -1.92 -5.06
CA ALA A 177 -3.41 -3.04 -4.49
C ALA A 177 -3.78 -2.78 -3.03
N LYS A 178 -5.02 -3.11 -2.64
CA LYS A 178 -5.48 -3.06 -1.26
C LYS A 178 -6.25 -4.33 -0.91
N SER A 179 -6.10 -4.78 0.33
CA SER A 179 -6.73 -6.02 0.81
C SER A 179 -8.24 -5.92 1.04
N ASN A 180 -8.78 -4.70 1.12
CA ASN A 180 -10.16 -4.46 1.48
C ASN A 180 -10.68 -3.23 0.72
N PHE A 181 -11.90 -3.32 0.18
CA PHE A 181 -12.56 -2.21 -0.51
C PHE A 181 -12.70 -0.93 0.34
N ARG A 182 -12.72 -1.07 1.68
CA ARG A 182 -12.80 0.06 2.63
C ARG A 182 -11.45 0.65 3.00
N THR A 183 -10.32 -0.01 2.70
CA THR A 183 -9.00 0.52 3.01
C THR A 183 -8.81 1.83 2.26
N GLU A 184 -8.42 2.88 2.97
CA GLU A 184 -8.14 4.19 2.37
C GLU A 184 -6.88 4.12 1.50
N LEU A 185 -6.74 5.12 0.62
CA LEU A 185 -5.54 5.26 -0.18
C LEU A 185 -4.39 5.77 0.67
N GLY A 186 -3.19 5.27 0.39
CA GLY A 186 -1.97 5.78 1.01
C GLY A 186 -1.74 7.24 0.66
N ALA A 187 -0.94 7.91 1.47
CA ALA A 187 -0.57 9.30 1.26
C ALA A 187 0.92 9.48 1.55
N ARG A 188 1.56 10.45 0.90
CA ARG A 188 2.96 10.80 1.18
C ARG A 188 3.18 12.30 1.17
N ASN A 189 4.26 12.71 1.84
CA ASN A 189 4.80 14.07 1.72
C ASN A 189 5.68 14.14 0.48
N LEU A 190 5.48 15.17 -0.33
CA LEU A 190 6.31 15.50 -1.47
C LEU A 190 7.54 16.30 -1.00
N ALA A 191 8.52 16.47 -1.88
CA ALA A 191 9.74 17.22 -1.58
C ALA A 191 9.48 18.68 -1.18
N ASP A 192 8.38 19.27 -1.66
CA ASP A 192 7.95 20.64 -1.31
C ASP A 192 7.10 20.72 -0.03
N GLY A 193 6.95 19.61 0.69
CA GLY A 193 6.17 19.48 1.92
C GLY A 193 4.67 19.26 1.72
N ARG A 194 4.15 19.45 0.51
CA ARG A 194 2.73 19.16 0.22
C ARG A 194 2.46 17.68 0.34
N ARG A 195 1.18 17.31 0.56
CA ARG A 195 0.75 15.92 0.67
C ARG A 195 0.00 15.49 -0.57
N ALA A 196 0.33 14.32 -1.10
CA ALA A 196 -0.37 13.71 -2.22
C ALA A 196 -0.95 12.35 -1.82
N SER A 197 -2.15 12.06 -2.31
CA SER A 197 -2.79 10.74 -2.18
C SER A 197 -2.32 9.83 -3.30
N GLN A 198 -2.17 8.52 -3.03
CA GLN A 198 -2.11 7.49 -4.07
C GLN A 198 -3.23 7.72 -5.10
N GLY A 199 -2.92 7.52 -6.38
CA GLY A 199 -3.83 7.82 -7.48
C GLY A 199 -3.80 9.26 -7.99
N SER A 200 -3.17 10.21 -7.29
CA SER A 200 -3.02 11.57 -7.80
C SER A 200 -1.87 11.67 -8.80
N ARG A 201 -1.90 12.67 -9.69
CA ARG A 201 -0.81 12.96 -10.61
C ARG A 201 0.50 13.24 -9.86
N GLU A 202 0.44 14.01 -8.78
CA GLU A 202 1.61 14.40 -8.00
C GLU A 202 2.24 13.22 -7.28
N TYR A 203 1.43 12.31 -6.73
CA TYR A 203 1.93 11.07 -6.17
C TYR A 203 2.63 10.24 -7.24
N PHE A 204 1.99 10.06 -8.39
CA PHE A 204 2.51 9.27 -9.50
C PHE A 204 3.83 9.83 -10.05
N ASP A 205 3.92 11.14 -10.26
CA ASP A 205 5.14 11.81 -10.72
C ASP A 205 6.27 11.72 -9.69
N ASP A 206 5.95 11.74 -8.39
CA ASP A 206 6.95 11.55 -7.35
C ASP A 206 7.48 10.11 -7.30
N ILE A 207 6.64 9.10 -7.55
CA ILE A 207 7.12 7.71 -7.71
C ILE A 207 8.02 7.59 -8.94
N ARG A 208 7.71 8.25 -10.06
CA ARG A 208 8.60 8.30 -11.24
C ARG A 208 9.95 8.92 -10.92
N ARG A 209 9.98 9.99 -10.12
CA ARG A 209 11.22 10.56 -9.59
C ARG A 209 12.01 9.51 -8.79
N CYS A 210 11.35 8.78 -7.90
CA CYS A 210 12.00 7.71 -7.14
C CYS A 210 12.51 6.55 -8.01
N LEU A 211 11.76 6.12 -9.04
CA LEU A 211 12.23 5.13 -10.02
C LEU A 211 13.51 5.59 -10.71
N LYS A 212 13.57 6.89 -11.08
CA LYS A 212 14.75 7.49 -11.69
C LYS A 212 15.95 7.50 -10.74
N GLU A 213 15.75 7.91 -9.49
CA GLU A 213 16.80 7.95 -8.45
C GLU A 213 17.38 6.55 -8.17
N ARG A 214 16.54 5.50 -8.25
CA ARG A 214 16.96 4.10 -8.10
C ARG A 214 17.56 3.46 -9.35
N GLY A 215 17.57 4.18 -10.48
CA GLY A 215 18.09 3.65 -11.74
C GLY A 215 17.18 2.64 -12.44
N GLU A 216 15.87 2.64 -12.14
CA GLU A 216 14.87 1.76 -12.75
C GLU A 216 14.43 2.26 -14.14
N PHE A 217 15.42 2.54 -15.00
CA PHE A 217 15.23 3.25 -16.28
C PHE A 217 14.35 2.49 -17.27
N LYS A 218 14.31 1.16 -17.22
CA LYS A 218 13.42 0.35 -18.08
C LYS A 218 11.95 0.63 -17.76
N ALA A 219 11.59 0.60 -16.48
CA ALA A 219 10.24 0.90 -16.02
C ALA A 219 9.89 2.37 -16.31
N LEU A 220 10.79 3.30 -15.98
CA LEU A 220 10.59 4.72 -16.25
C LEU A 220 10.34 5.01 -17.73
N LYS A 221 11.15 4.43 -18.63
CA LYS A 221 11.01 4.59 -20.07
C LYS A 221 9.65 4.08 -20.57
N ALA A 222 9.23 2.89 -20.12
CA ALA A 222 7.93 2.35 -20.51
C ALA A 222 6.76 3.23 -20.03
N LEU A 223 6.86 3.81 -18.82
CA LEU A 223 5.86 4.77 -18.32
C LEU A 223 5.82 6.04 -19.17
N GLU A 224 6.97 6.61 -19.51
CA GLU A 224 7.07 7.83 -20.31
C GLU A 224 6.48 7.65 -21.70
N GLU A 225 6.85 6.56 -22.39
CA GLU A 225 6.31 6.21 -23.70
C GLU A 225 4.79 5.98 -23.64
N ALA A 226 4.30 5.30 -22.60
CA ALA A 226 2.87 5.05 -22.43
C ALA A 226 2.09 6.34 -22.12
N ILE A 227 2.64 7.29 -21.36
CA ILE A 227 2.01 8.59 -21.10
C ILE A 227 1.91 9.39 -22.39
N GLU A 228 3.01 9.53 -23.13
CA GLU A 228 3.05 10.27 -24.39
C GLU A 228 2.05 9.71 -25.40
N ALA A 229 1.99 8.39 -25.50
CA ALA A 229 1.07 7.68 -26.39
C ALA A 229 -0.38 7.57 -25.85
N LYS A 230 -0.68 8.07 -24.64
CA LYS A 230 -1.98 7.91 -23.95
C LYS A 230 -2.41 6.44 -23.80
N LYS A 231 -1.45 5.58 -23.48
CA LYS A 231 -1.56 4.11 -23.33
C LYS A 231 -1.31 3.63 -21.88
N LEU A 232 -1.29 4.54 -20.92
CA LEU A 232 -1.14 4.25 -19.50
C LEU A 232 -2.52 4.13 -18.83
N GLU A 233 -2.73 3.06 -18.08
CA GLU A 233 -3.82 2.96 -17.10
C GLU A 233 -3.24 2.88 -15.69
N TYR A 234 -3.76 3.71 -14.78
CA TYR A 234 -3.39 3.68 -13.36
C TYR A 234 -4.63 3.35 -12.53
N ILE A 235 -4.56 2.26 -11.76
CA ILE A 235 -5.75 1.58 -11.24
C ILE A 235 -5.55 1.26 -9.77
N VAL A 236 -6.58 1.49 -8.95
CA VAL A 236 -6.66 0.86 -7.64
C VAL A 236 -7.48 -0.42 -7.73
N VAL A 237 -6.93 -1.52 -7.22
CA VAL A 237 -7.61 -2.80 -7.05
C VAL A 237 -7.75 -3.07 -5.57
N LYS A 238 -8.96 -3.42 -5.13
CA LYS A 238 -9.27 -3.70 -3.73
C LYS A 238 -9.97 -5.04 -3.58
N GLY A 239 -9.44 -5.92 -2.75
CA GLY A 239 -10.10 -7.19 -2.41
C GLY A 239 -11.46 -6.96 -1.74
N GLU A 240 -12.41 -7.85 -2.02
CA GLU A 240 -13.72 -7.82 -1.38
C GLU A 240 -13.67 -8.30 0.08
N LYS A 241 -14.72 -7.96 0.85
CA LYS A 241 -14.88 -8.50 2.20
C LYS A 241 -15.06 -10.01 2.11
N ASN A 242 -14.32 -10.74 2.94
CA ASN A 242 -14.43 -12.19 3.06
C ASN A 242 -14.24 -12.68 4.50
N ALA A 243 -14.52 -13.97 4.70
CA ALA A 243 -14.35 -14.70 5.95
C ALA A 243 -13.51 -15.97 5.72
N GLY A 244 -12.38 -15.82 5.02
CA GLY A 244 -11.45 -16.93 4.76
C GLY A 244 -11.64 -17.65 3.42
N THR A 245 -12.53 -17.15 2.56
CA THR A 245 -12.72 -17.63 1.18
C THR A 245 -12.69 -16.47 0.20
N TYR A 246 -12.21 -16.65 -1.02
CA TYR A 246 -12.16 -15.56 -1.99
C TYR A 246 -13.56 -15.16 -2.50
N THR A 247 -13.88 -13.86 -2.44
CA THR A 247 -15.19 -13.30 -2.82
C THR A 247 -15.12 -12.28 -3.96
N GLY A 248 -13.95 -12.13 -4.58
CA GLY A 248 -13.72 -11.18 -5.68
C GLY A 248 -12.99 -9.90 -5.26
N LEU A 249 -13.12 -8.88 -6.10
CA LEU A 249 -12.46 -7.59 -5.95
C LEU A 249 -13.33 -6.45 -6.51
N ARG A 250 -12.92 -5.23 -6.20
CA ARG A 250 -13.37 -4.02 -6.88
C ARG A 250 -12.17 -3.27 -7.41
N TYR A 251 -12.34 -2.57 -8.52
CA TYR A 251 -11.30 -1.69 -9.04
C TYR A 251 -11.86 -0.34 -9.49
N ARG A 252 -10.97 0.64 -9.62
CA ARG A 252 -11.30 1.96 -10.15
C ARG A 252 -10.07 2.59 -10.79
N ARG A 253 -10.25 3.26 -11.93
CA ARG A 253 -9.17 3.92 -12.67
C ARG A 253 -9.01 5.37 -12.24
N PHE A 254 -7.78 5.74 -11.95
CA PHE A 254 -7.39 7.10 -11.62
C PHE A 254 -7.31 7.96 -12.88
N ASP A 255 -7.66 9.23 -12.75
CA ASP A 255 -7.47 10.25 -13.78
C ASP A 255 -6.26 11.11 -13.41
N ILE A 256 -5.09 10.75 -13.93
CA ILE A 256 -3.84 11.51 -13.72
C ILE A 256 -3.61 12.60 -14.77
N SER A 257 -4.59 12.85 -15.66
CA SER A 257 -4.52 14.02 -16.55
C SER A 257 -4.70 15.33 -15.79
N LYS A 258 -5.27 15.26 -14.58
CA LYS A 258 -5.54 16.37 -13.68
C LYS A 258 -4.66 16.29 -12.43
N GLY A 259 -4.09 17.43 -12.04
CA GLY A 259 -3.51 17.60 -10.71
C GLY A 259 -4.59 17.72 -9.65
N THR A 260 -4.27 17.31 -8.42
CA THR A 260 -5.09 17.52 -7.24
C THR A 260 -4.59 18.65 -6.36
N LEU A 261 -3.34 19.06 -6.56
CA LEU A 261 -2.73 20.19 -5.87
C LEU A 261 -2.77 21.44 -6.77
N PRO A 262 -2.85 22.65 -6.18
CA PRO A 262 -2.76 23.92 -6.91
C PRO A 262 -1.39 24.13 -7.55
#